data_AF-A0A8J9VBT1-F1
#
_entry.id   AF-A0A8J9VBT1-F1
#
_cell.length_a   1.000
_cell.length_b   1.000
_cell.length_c   1.000
_cell.angle_alpha   90.00
_cell.angle_beta   90.00
_cell.angle_gamma   90.00
#
_symmetry.space_group_name_H-M   'P 1'
#
loop_
_entity.id
_entity.type
_entity.pdbx_description
1 polymer ?
#
loop_
_entity_poly.entity_id
_entity_poly.type
_entity_poly.pdbx_seq_one_letter_code
_entity_poly.pdbx_strand_id
1 'polypeptide(L)'
;MTTTRSFKFSAPAQSTSDAADLQRQTEIQLLKHFDLNSDFGPCIGIMRLERWERAEKFGLTPPMDVRDLIVQHPGDEEYIHW
;
A
#
# COMPACT_ATOMS: atom_id res chain seq x y z
N MET A 1 28.12 -52.79 0.59
CA MET A 1 28.57 -51.38 0.56
C MET A 1 27.50 -50.58 -0.15
N THR A 2 26.56 -49.96 0.58
CA THR A 2 25.53 -49.09 -0.01
C THR A 2 25.33 -47.92 0.93
N THR A 3 26.03 -46.83 0.64
CA THR A 3 25.93 -45.56 1.38
C THR A 3 24.77 -44.77 0.81
N THR A 4 23.68 -44.64 1.57
CA THR A 4 22.60 -43.71 1.26
C THR A 4 23.07 -42.29 1.55
N ARG A 5 23.35 -41.51 0.51
CA ARG A 5 23.68 -40.09 0.61
C ARG A 5 22.39 -39.31 0.82
N SER A 6 22.18 -38.82 2.04
CA SER A 6 21.08 -37.89 2.34
C SER A 6 21.40 -36.52 1.70
N PHE A 7 20.62 -36.12 0.71
CA PHE A 7 20.63 -34.74 0.22
C PHE A 7 19.77 -33.89 1.14
N LYS A 8 20.45 -32.99 1.86
CA LYS A 8 19.82 -31.97 2.69
C LYS A 8 19.43 -30.82 1.77
N PHE A 9 18.16 -30.75 1.38
CA PHE A 9 17.62 -29.54 0.76
C PHE A 9 17.49 -28.48 1.86
N SER A 10 18.40 -27.50 1.83
CA SER A 10 18.24 -26.29 2.64
C SER A 10 17.24 -25.39 1.92
N ALA A 11 16.15 -25.03 2.60
CA ALA A 11 15.18 -24.07 2.08
C ALA A 11 15.83 -22.71 1.80
N PRO A 12 15.48 -22.01 0.70
CA PRO A 12 16.05 -20.71 0.39
C PRO A 12 15.42 -19.64 1.30
N ALA A 13 16.26 -18.93 2.05
CA ALA A 13 15.88 -17.81 2.92
C ALA A 13 15.69 -16.48 2.16
N GLN A 14 15.08 -16.50 0.96
CA GLN A 14 14.99 -15.34 0.06
C GLN A 14 13.56 -14.83 -0.21
N SER A 15 12.52 -15.42 0.39
CA SER A 15 11.14 -15.20 -0.06
C SER A 15 10.38 -14.04 0.60
N THR A 16 10.91 -13.43 1.67
CA THR A 16 10.14 -12.46 2.48
C THR A 16 10.27 -11.00 2.01
N SER A 17 11.38 -10.63 1.38
CA SER A 17 11.59 -9.27 0.84
C SER A 17 10.69 -8.99 -0.35
N ASP A 18 10.63 -9.93 -1.30
CA ASP A 18 9.88 -9.74 -2.54
C ASP A 18 8.38 -9.60 -2.28
N ALA A 19 7.85 -10.35 -1.30
CA ALA A 19 6.44 -10.27 -0.92
C ALA A 19 6.09 -8.91 -0.29
N ALA A 20 6.96 -8.37 0.56
CA ALA A 20 6.75 -7.06 1.20
C ALA A 20 6.81 -5.92 0.18
N ASP A 21 7.75 -5.99 -0.78
CA ASP A 21 7.87 -4.99 -1.84
C ASP A 21 6.66 -5.00 -2.78
N LEU A 22 6.15 -6.19 -3.14
CA LEU A 22 4.92 -6.32 -3.91
C LEU A 22 3.70 -5.77 -3.15
N GLN A 23 3.64 -5.98 -1.84
CA GLN A 23 2.57 -5.45 -1.00
C GLN A 23 2.61 -3.92 -0.99
N ARG A 24 3.78 -3.32 -0.69
CA ARG A 24 4.00 -1.86 -0.79
C ARG A 24 3.58 -1.35 -2.15
N GLN A 25 4.03 -1.99 -3.23
CA GLN A 25 3.70 -1.55 -4.58
C GLN A 25 2.19 -1.54 -4.83
N THR A 26 1.47 -2.53 -4.33
CA THR A 26 0.01 -2.64 -4.44
C THR A 26 -0.70 -1.53 -3.66
N GLU A 27 -0.27 -1.26 -2.43
CA GLU A 27 -0.80 -0.18 -1.58
C GLU A 27 -0.61 1.19 -2.26
N ILE A 28 0.60 1.47 -2.77
CA ILE A 28 0.89 2.71 -3.49
C ILE A 28 0.05 2.83 -4.77
N GLN A 29 -0.21 1.73 -5.49
CA GLN A 29 -1.09 1.77 -6.66
C GLN A 29 -2.53 2.10 -6.28
N LEU A 30 -3.05 1.56 -5.17
CA LEU A 30 -4.38 1.90 -4.68
C LEU A 30 -4.49 3.40 -4.35
N LEU A 31 -3.48 3.94 -3.67
CA LEU A 31 -3.40 5.34 -3.31
C LEU A 31 -3.34 6.25 -4.55
N LYS A 32 -2.56 5.89 -5.57
CA LYS A 32 -2.50 6.61 -6.85
C LYS A 32 -3.82 6.58 -7.62
N HIS A 33 -4.55 5.45 -7.59
CA HIS A 33 -5.87 5.38 -8.19
C HIS A 33 -6.86 6.31 -7.49
N PHE A 34 -6.82 6.36 -6.16
CA PHE A 34 -7.58 7.36 -5.40
C PHE A 34 -7.16 8.79 -5.79
N ASP A 35 -5.86 9.03 -5.97
CA ASP A 35 -5.35 10.35 -6.34
C ASP A 35 -5.87 10.84 -7.69
N LEU A 36 -6.02 9.94 -8.66
CA LEU A 36 -6.52 10.24 -9.99
C LEU A 36 -8.05 10.28 -10.09
N ASN A 37 -8.78 9.81 -9.07
CA ASN A 37 -10.24 9.75 -9.12
C ASN A 37 -10.88 11.12 -8.85
N SER A 38 -11.39 11.78 -9.88
CA SER A 38 -12.04 13.09 -9.81
C SER A 38 -13.32 13.13 -8.97
N ASP A 39 -13.96 11.97 -8.73
CA ASP A 39 -15.22 11.91 -7.98
C ASP A 39 -15.06 12.40 -6.54
N PHE A 40 -13.86 12.26 -5.97
CA PHE A 40 -13.52 12.70 -4.61
C PHE A 40 -12.95 14.13 -4.56
N GLY A 41 -13.10 14.89 -5.65
CA GLY A 41 -12.66 16.27 -5.76
C GLY A 41 -11.15 16.44 -5.99
N PRO A 42 -10.66 17.69 -6.09
CA PRO A 42 -9.27 17.98 -6.41
C PRO A 42 -8.30 17.66 -5.27
N CYS A 43 -7.10 17.15 -5.62
CA CYS A 43 -5.98 16.88 -4.69
C CYS A 43 -4.96 18.01 -4.54
N ILE A 44 -5.19 19.17 -5.15
CA ILE A 44 -4.17 20.22 -5.25
C ILE A 44 -3.97 20.89 -3.88
N GLY A 45 -2.72 20.89 -3.41
CA GLY A 45 -2.29 21.63 -2.22
C GLY A 45 -2.75 21.05 -0.89
N ILE A 46 -3.12 19.77 -0.84
CA ILE A 46 -3.57 19.07 0.36
C ILE A 46 -2.94 17.70 0.48
N MET A 47 -2.91 17.16 1.69
CA MET A 47 -2.50 15.79 1.97
C MET A 47 -3.60 14.79 1.57
N ARG A 48 -3.21 13.54 1.37
CA ARG A 48 -4.15 12.48 0.96
C ARG A 48 -5.27 12.26 1.99
N LEU A 49 -4.95 12.34 3.29
CA LEU A 49 -5.95 12.24 4.37
C LEU A 49 -6.95 13.39 4.34
N GLU A 50 -6.48 14.64 4.17
CA GLU A 50 -7.35 15.81 4.11
C GLU A 50 -8.31 15.74 2.92
N ARG A 51 -7.86 15.20 1.78
CA ARG A 51 -8.73 14.94 0.63
C ARG A 51 -9.80 13.89 0.95
N TRP A 52 -9.40 12.80 1.60
CA TRP A 52 -10.31 11.72 2.00
C TRP A 52 -11.41 12.25 2.94
N GLU A 53 -11.02 12.98 3.99
CA GLU A 53 -11.95 13.57 4.97
C GLU A 53 -12.89 14.58 4.31
N ARG A 54 -12.38 15.37 3.36
CA ARG A 54 -13.21 16.30 2.59
C ARG A 54 -14.26 15.56 1.78
N ALA A 55 -13.88 14.50 1.07
CA ALA A 55 -14.80 13.71 0.28
C ALA A 55 -15.91 13.11 1.16
N GLU A 56 -15.55 12.51 2.29
CA GLU A 56 -16.50 11.99 3.29
C GLU A 56 -17.45 13.09 3.79
N LYS A 57 -16.91 14.27 4.15
CA LYS A 57 -17.70 15.41 4.62
C LYS A 57 -18.70 15.92 3.57
N PHE A 58 -18.41 15.77 2.29
CA PHE A 58 -19.33 16.09 1.19
C PHE A 58 -20.37 14.99 0.94
N GLY A 59 -20.42 13.95 1.76
CA GLY A 59 -21.35 12.84 1.61
C GLY A 59 -20.98 11.87 0.49
N LEU A 60 -19.72 11.92 0.02
CA LEU A 60 -19.18 10.90 -0.86
C LEU A 60 -18.73 9.68 -0.04
N THR A 61 -18.47 8.58 -0.74
CA THR A 61 -18.03 7.32 -0.13
C THR A 61 -16.62 6.96 -0.59
N PRO A 62 -15.58 7.70 -0.16
CA PRO A 62 -14.20 7.32 -0.49
C PRO A 62 -13.85 5.96 0.13
N PRO A 63 -12.95 5.16 -0.48
CA PRO A 63 -12.62 3.83 0.02
C PRO A 63 -11.96 3.87 1.41
N MET A 64 -12.39 3.01 2.34
CA MET A 64 -11.82 2.97 3.70
C MET A 64 -10.36 2.52 3.71
N ASP A 65 -9.99 1.56 2.85
CA ASP A 65 -8.61 1.05 2.75
C ASP A 65 -7.62 2.18 2.45
N VAL A 66 -8.03 3.21 1.70
CA VAL A 66 -7.20 4.40 1.44
C VAL A 66 -6.90 5.14 2.74
N ARG A 67 -7.93 5.42 3.55
CA ARG A 67 -7.75 6.07 4.86
C ARG A 67 -6.85 5.25 5.76
N ASP A 68 -7.11 3.95 5.84
CA ASP A 68 -6.40 3.05 6.75
C ASP A 68 -4.92 2.95 6.36
N LEU A 69 -4.58 2.89 5.08
CA LEU A 69 -3.20 2.96 4.62
C LEU A 69 -2.54 4.29 5.02
N ILE A 70 -3.18 5.42 4.78
CA ILE A 70 -2.59 6.73 5.12
C ILE A 70 -2.33 6.84 6.64
N VAL A 71 -3.26 6.36 7.47
CA VAL A 71 -3.14 6.42 8.94
C VAL A 71 -2.10 5.42 9.47
N GLN A 72 -1.90 4.27 8.81
CA GLN A 72 -0.90 3.28 9.20
C GLN A 72 0.54 3.71 8.87
N HIS A 73 0.71 4.66 7.95
CA HIS A 73 2.03 5.15 7.50
C HIS A 73 2.24 6.64 7.80
N PRO A 74 2.16 7.07 9.07
CA PRO A 74 2.37 8.47 9.43
C PRO A 74 3.82 8.88 9.13
N GLY A 75 3.98 9.94 8.35
CA GLY A 75 5.30 10.49 8.00
C GLY A 75 6.01 9.79 6.83
N ASP A 76 5.40 8.78 6.22
CA ASP A 76 5.90 8.24 4.94
C ASP A 76 5.35 9.10 3.79
N GLU A 77 6.24 9.87 3.16
CA GLU A 77 5.88 10.81 2.10
C GLU A 77 5.12 10.12 0.94
N GLU A 78 5.45 8.87 0.62
CA GLU A 78 4.80 8.13 -0.47
C GLU A 78 3.33 7.79 -0.15
N TYR A 79 3.01 7.62 1.14
CA TYR A 79 1.68 7.28 1.62
C TYR A 79 0.81 8.51 1.97
N ILE A 80 1.43 9.65 2.28
CA ILE A 80 0.69 10.85 2.70
C ILE A 80 0.56 11.93 1.61
N HIS A 81 1.45 11.94 0.61
CA HIS A 81 1.44 12.86 -0.53
C HIS A 81 1.06 12.18 -1.86
N TRP A 82 0.54 12.98 -2.79
CA TRP A 82 0.15 12.57 -4.15
C TRP A 82 1.32 12.68 -5.15
#